data_AF-A0A938CTD1-F1
#
_entry.id   AF-A0A938CTD1-F1
#
_cell.length_a   1.000
_cell.length_b   1.000
_cell.length_c   1.000
_cell.angle_alpha   90.00
_cell.angle_beta   90.00
_cell.angle_gamma   90.00
#
_symmetry.space_group_name_H-M   'P 1'
#
loop_
_entity.id
_entity.type
_entity.pdbx_description
1 polymer ?
#
loop_
_entity_poly.entity_id
_entity_poly.type
_entity_poly.pdbx_seq_one_letter_code
_entity_poly.pdbx_strand_id
1 'polypeptide(L)'
;MRRVLFAAVGLMLSMTGACSPPPELTRPAAPPEASARSLLPPGRVESVSIAGSIDGARATAPDGTLTALRYANPDAARTAFDVLAQRMESRSGITNRSRVSVGALQYLRYSGGDAAGLIWLSQTWLFAAEAQNAERVAALIAASKAGGVEDTGQLFMLLAIVGAAIVIGLVVLILLLRRYLRSQIVAPAPGVAPVPRAALIERLMGLNDPSRPWQVRTGPEADLVVEWKVADAAWWGVMAKQGVRETYRLRLYLDEAAHRVGALDESSEVEWSAGLMSAPTFRLQKTAFRGVQLFKRKRQVAYGFDTPAGGGFGKKLDVDFDLDALKQPVVAAVTAAGWSYAPVARPQ
;
A
#
# COMPACT_ATOMS: atom_id res chain seq x y z
N MET A 1 3.66 3.50 7.14
CA MET A 1 3.17 4.05 5.86
C MET A 1 4.01 3.66 4.64
N ARG A 2 5.34 3.88 4.59
CA ARG A 2 6.19 3.49 3.44
C ARG A 2 6.05 2.02 2.99
N ARG A 3 5.96 1.06 3.92
CA ARG A 3 5.86 -0.38 3.61
C ARG A 3 4.52 -0.81 2.98
N VAL A 4 3.43 -0.12 3.29
CA VAL A 4 2.10 -0.44 2.72
C VAL A 4 2.00 0.07 1.28
N LEU A 5 2.64 1.21 0.97
CA LEU A 5 2.71 1.76 -0.37
C LEU A 5 3.52 0.87 -1.33
N PHE A 6 4.67 0.34 -0.86
CA PHE A 6 5.48 -0.59 -1.66
C PHE A 6 4.78 -1.95 -1.88
N ALA A 7 4.02 -2.44 -0.91
CA ALA A 7 3.24 -3.67 -1.06
C ALA A 7 2.10 -3.52 -2.08
N ALA A 8 1.41 -2.37 -2.09
CA ALA A 8 0.34 -2.09 -3.05
C ALA A 8 0.87 -1.92 -4.48
N VAL A 9 2.03 -1.27 -4.67
CA VAL A 9 2.68 -1.13 -5.97
C VAL A 9 3.23 -2.47 -6.49
N GLY A 10 3.81 -3.29 -5.60
CA GLY A 10 4.30 -4.63 -5.96
C GLY A 10 3.19 -5.60 -6.35
N LEU A 11 2.02 -5.52 -5.71
CA LEU A 11 0.85 -6.35 -6.05
C LEU A 11 0.18 -5.93 -7.37
N MET A 12 0.27 -4.64 -7.74
CA MET A 12 -0.22 -4.17 -9.05
C MET A 12 0.65 -4.64 -10.21
N LEU A 13 1.98 -4.66 -10.05
CA LEU A 13 2.89 -5.12 -11.12
C LEU A 13 2.81 -6.63 -11.39
N SER A 14 2.41 -7.45 -10.40
CA SER A 14 2.26 -8.90 -10.58
C SER A 14 0.94 -9.29 -11.25
N MET A 15 -0.13 -8.49 -11.09
CA MET A 15 -1.42 -8.73 -11.75
C MET A 15 -1.43 -8.33 -13.23
N THR A 16 -0.59 -7.37 -13.65
CA THR A 16 -0.51 -6.92 -15.05
C THR A 16 0.14 -7.92 -16.01
N GLY A 17 0.97 -8.82 -15.50
CA GLY A 17 1.68 -9.81 -16.33
C GLY A 17 0.81 -10.94 -16.88
N ALA A 18 -0.35 -11.21 -16.26
CA ALA A 18 -1.19 -12.36 -16.62
C ALA A 18 -2.34 -12.02 -17.60
N CYS A 19 -2.68 -10.74 -17.77
CA CYS A 19 -3.83 -10.32 -18.58
C CYS A 19 -3.46 -9.46 -19.81
N SER A 20 -2.17 -9.19 -20.04
CA SER A 20 -1.77 -8.43 -21.23
C SER A 20 -1.76 -9.36 -22.44
N PRO A 21 -2.42 -8.99 -23.57
CA PRO A 21 -2.31 -9.78 -24.79
C PRO A 21 -0.83 -9.87 -25.19
N PRO A 22 -0.41 -10.98 -25.83
CA PRO A 22 0.93 -11.09 -26.39
C PRO A 22 1.24 -9.83 -27.22
N PRO A 23 2.44 -9.22 -27.07
CA PRO A 23 2.79 -7.99 -27.79
C PRO A 23 2.63 -8.15 -29.32
N GLU A 24 2.73 -9.37 -29.84
CA GLU A 24 2.55 -9.72 -31.24
C GLU A 24 1.10 -9.50 -31.74
N LEU A 25 0.11 -9.54 -30.85
CA LEU A 25 -1.30 -9.33 -31.19
C LEU A 25 -1.70 -7.85 -31.18
N THR A 26 -0.86 -6.93 -30.70
CA THR A 26 -1.16 -5.48 -30.58
C THR A 26 -1.27 -4.71 -31.92
N ARG A 27 -1.36 -5.43 -33.04
CA ARG A 27 -1.46 -4.86 -34.39
C ARG A 27 -2.92 -4.67 -34.82
N PRO A 28 -3.20 -3.72 -35.74
CA PRO A 28 -4.53 -3.50 -36.29
C PRO A 28 -5.16 -4.79 -36.82
N ALA A 29 -6.47 -4.93 -36.65
CA ALA A 29 -7.22 -6.07 -37.18
C ALA A 29 -7.01 -6.20 -38.71
N ALA A 30 -6.92 -7.44 -39.20
CA ALA A 30 -6.85 -7.71 -40.62
C ALA A 30 -8.07 -7.13 -41.36
N PRO A 31 -7.89 -6.44 -42.50
CA PRO A 31 -9.01 -5.90 -43.26
C PRO A 31 -9.99 -7.02 -43.66
N PRO A 32 -11.31 -6.79 -43.60
CA PRO A 32 -12.31 -7.80 -43.94
C PRO A 32 -12.23 -8.26 -45.41
N GLU A 33 -11.73 -7.39 -46.29
CA GLU A 33 -11.59 -7.63 -47.73
C GLU A 33 -10.25 -8.26 -48.14
N ALA A 34 -9.28 -8.37 -47.21
CA ALA A 34 -7.99 -8.96 -47.51
C ALA A 34 -8.13 -10.44 -47.91
N SER A 35 -7.30 -10.92 -48.84
CA SER A 35 -7.23 -12.35 -49.12
C SER A 35 -6.38 -13.05 -48.06
N ALA A 36 -6.73 -14.28 -47.69
CA ALA A 36 -6.02 -15.05 -46.67
C ALA A 36 -4.52 -15.15 -46.99
N ARG A 37 -4.17 -15.33 -48.27
CA ARG A 37 -2.79 -15.37 -48.75
C ARG A 37 -2.01 -14.07 -48.50
N SER A 38 -2.67 -12.92 -48.55
CA SER A 38 -2.03 -11.60 -48.33
C SER A 38 -1.70 -11.31 -46.87
N LEU A 39 -2.31 -12.05 -45.94
CA LEU A 39 -2.12 -11.89 -44.49
C LEU A 39 -0.97 -12.73 -43.93
N LEU A 40 -0.52 -13.73 -44.68
CA LEU A 40 0.49 -14.68 -44.26
C LEU A 40 1.92 -14.19 -44.56
N PRO A 41 2.93 -14.67 -43.82
CA PRO A 41 4.33 -14.34 -44.09
C PRO A 41 4.76 -14.87 -45.47
N PRO A 42 5.83 -14.29 -46.06
CA PRO A 42 6.40 -14.80 -47.30
C PRO A 42 6.86 -16.25 -47.13
N GLY A 43 6.51 -17.12 -48.06
CA GLY A 43 6.85 -18.54 -48.01
C GLY A 43 6.02 -19.39 -48.98
N ARG A 44 6.07 -20.71 -48.81
CA ARG A 44 5.18 -21.62 -49.53
C ARG A 44 3.78 -21.47 -48.94
N VAL A 45 2.92 -20.77 -49.68
CA VAL A 45 1.51 -20.55 -49.30
C VAL A 45 0.61 -21.44 -50.13
N GLU A 46 -0.21 -22.23 -49.46
CA GLU A 46 -1.18 -23.15 -50.06
C GLU A 46 -2.60 -22.72 -49.67
N SER A 47 -3.54 -22.85 -50.60
CA SER A 47 -4.96 -22.64 -50.31
C SER A 47 -5.48 -23.77 -49.42
N VAL A 48 -6.21 -23.42 -48.36
CA VAL A 48 -6.78 -24.38 -47.42
C VAL A 48 -8.28 -24.15 -47.35
N SER A 49 -9.06 -25.21 -47.59
CA SER A 49 -10.51 -25.19 -47.45
C SER A 49 -10.92 -25.97 -46.21
N ILE A 50 -11.50 -25.27 -45.22
CA ILE A 50 -12.06 -25.88 -44.02
C ILE A 50 -13.57 -25.67 -44.03
N ALA A 51 -14.32 -26.60 -43.43
CA ALA A 51 -15.78 -26.50 -43.37
C ALA A 51 -16.21 -25.13 -42.79
N GLY A 52 -17.02 -24.39 -43.55
CA GLY A 52 -17.53 -23.08 -43.16
C GLY A 52 -16.62 -21.88 -43.48
N SER A 53 -15.36 -22.08 -43.87
CA SER A 53 -14.48 -20.97 -44.28
C SER A 53 -14.80 -20.53 -45.72
N ILE A 54 -14.88 -19.22 -45.95
CA ILE A 54 -15.08 -18.61 -47.28
C ILE A 54 -13.76 -18.31 -48.00
N ASP A 55 -12.66 -18.19 -47.25
CA ASP A 55 -11.30 -18.06 -47.77
C ASP A 55 -10.34 -18.67 -46.74
N GLY A 56 -9.25 -19.26 -47.21
CA GLY A 56 -8.31 -19.93 -46.33
C GLY A 56 -6.96 -20.17 -47.00
N ALA A 57 -5.90 -19.90 -46.25
CA ALA A 57 -4.55 -20.13 -46.70
C ALA A 57 -3.67 -20.60 -45.53
N ARG A 58 -2.63 -21.37 -45.86
CA ARG A 58 -1.59 -21.78 -44.91
C ARG A 58 -0.23 -21.48 -45.49
N ALA A 59 0.60 -20.78 -44.72
CA ALA A 59 2.01 -20.61 -44.99
C ALA A 59 2.80 -21.62 -44.17
N THR A 60 3.67 -22.36 -44.85
CA THR A 60 4.63 -23.26 -44.22
C THR A 60 6.01 -22.64 -44.31
N ALA A 61 6.62 -22.37 -43.16
CA ALA A 61 8.00 -21.98 -43.01
C ALA A 61 8.80 -23.17 -42.44
N PRO A 62 10.15 -23.18 -42.54
CA PRO A 62 10.97 -24.26 -41.97
C PRO A 62 10.70 -24.50 -40.47
N ASP A 63 10.34 -23.44 -39.75
CA ASP A 63 10.23 -23.45 -38.30
C ASP A 63 8.78 -23.44 -37.78
N GLY A 64 7.77 -23.57 -38.67
CA GLY A 64 6.37 -23.66 -38.27
C GLY A 64 5.37 -23.31 -39.37
N THR A 65 4.10 -23.27 -38.98
CA THR A 65 2.98 -23.00 -39.89
C THR A 65 2.11 -21.87 -39.36
N LEU A 66 1.60 -21.04 -40.27
CA LEU A 66 0.57 -20.06 -39.98
C LEU A 66 -0.62 -20.29 -40.91
N THR A 67 -1.79 -20.51 -40.35
CA THR A 67 -3.04 -20.67 -41.09
C THR A 67 -3.93 -19.46 -40.83
N ALA A 68 -4.51 -18.90 -41.89
CA ALA A 68 -5.51 -17.84 -41.84
C ALA A 68 -6.80 -18.34 -42.50
N LEU A 69 -7.93 -18.22 -41.80
CA LEU A 69 -9.25 -18.66 -42.25
C LEU A 69 -10.23 -17.51 -42.09
N ARG A 70 -10.98 -17.18 -43.15
CA ARG A 70 -12.06 -16.20 -43.12
C ARG A 70 -13.40 -16.91 -43.12
N TYR A 71 -14.32 -16.44 -42.29
CA TYR A 71 -15.71 -16.90 -42.23
C TYR A 71 -16.68 -15.82 -42.69
N ALA A 72 -17.91 -16.22 -43.02
CA ALA A 72 -18.94 -15.29 -43.50
C ALA A 72 -19.40 -14.28 -42.43
N ASN A 73 -19.32 -14.66 -41.15
CA ASN A 73 -19.69 -13.80 -40.02
C ASN A 73 -18.85 -14.14 -38.76
N PRO A 74 -18.82 -13.23 -37.76
CA PRO A 74 -18.02 -13.44 -36.54
C PRO A 74 -18.46 -14.65 -35.70
N ASP A 75 -19.74 -15.01 -35.71
CA ASP A 75 -20.23 -16.15 -34.93
C ASP A 75 -19.76 -17.48 -35.51
N ALA A 76 -19.73 -17.61 -36.83
CA ALA A 76 -19.13 -18.76 -37.51
C ALA A 76 -17.63 -18.89 -37.21
N ALA A 77 -16.91 -17.75 -37.16
CA ALA A 77 -15.50 -17.74 -36.75
C ALA A 77 -15.34 -18.20 -35.29
N ARG A 78 -16.21 -17.75 -34.38
CA ARG A 78 -16.24 -18.18 -32.97
C ARG A 78 -16.48 -19.68 -32.81
N THR A 79 -17.49 -20.22 -33.49
CA THR A 79 -17.75 -21.67 -33.48
C THR A 79 -16.54 -22.44 -34.00
N ALA A 80 -15.91 -21.98 -35.09
CA ALA A 80 -14.71 -22.63 -35.61
C ALA A 80 -13.51 -22.56 -34.66
N PHE A 81 -13.34 -21.43 -33.95
CA PHE A 81 -12.35 -21.30 -32.89
C PHE A 81 -12.59 -22.28 -31.76
N ASP A 82 -13.83 -22.43 -31.29
CA ASP A 82 -14.18 -23.38 -30.23
C ASP A 82 -13.83 -24.81 -30.62
N VAL A 83 -14.19 -25.22 -31.84
CA VAL A 83 -13.85 -26.56 -32.35
C VAL A 83 -12.33 -26.75 -32.44
N LEU A 84 -11.60 -25.76 -32.94
CA LEU A 84 -10.14 -25.84 -33.08
C LEU A 84 -9.44 -25.83 -31.72
N ALA A 85 -9.89 -24.98 -30.79
CA ALA A 85 -9.41 -24.89 -29.43
C ALA A 85 -9.61 -26.21 -28.70
N GLN A 86 -10.82 -26.78 -28.73
CA GLN A 86 -11.13 -28.07 -28.12
C GLN A 86 -10.25 -29.21 -28.68
N ARG A 87 -10.04 -29.22 -30.01
CA ARG A 87 -9.14 -30.18 -30.65
C ARG A 87 -7.71 -30.05 -30.11
N MET A 88 -7.18 -28.83 -30.01
CA MET A 88 -5.84 -28.61 -29.45
C MET A 88 -5.76 -28.98 -27.97
N GLU A 89 -6.76 -28.61 -27.18
CA GLU A 89 -6.83 -28.95 -25.75
C GLU A 89 -6.83 -30.48 -25.52
N SER A 90 -7.42 -31.26 -26.43
CA SER A 90 -7.45 -32.72 -26.35
C SER A 90 -6.13 -33.43 -26.74
N ARG A 91 -5.14 -32.71 -27.30
CA ARG A 91 -3.88 -33.32 -27.79
C ARG A 91 -2.99 -33.77 -26.63
N SER A 92 -2.58 -35.05 -26.64
CA SER A 92 -1.87 -35.73 -25.54
C SER A 92 -0.44 -35.24 -25.24
N GLY A 93 0.11 -34.33 -26.05
CA GLY A 93 1.45 -33.75 -25.83
C GLY A 93 1.46 -32.34 -25.24
N ILE A 94 0.29 -31.68 -25.12
CA ILE A 94 0.22 -30.29 -24.66
C ILE A 94 0.09 -30.25 -23.14
N THR A 95 1.06 -29.61 -22.47
CA THR A 95 1.13 -29.56 -21.00
C THR A 95 0.65 -28.23 -20.43
N ASN A 96 0.79 -27.14 -21.20
CA ASN A 96 0.36 -25.80 -20.82
C ASN A 96 -0.68 -25.28 -21.79
N ARG A 97 -1.79 -24.77 -21.25
CA ARG A 97 -2.94 -24.26 -21.99
C ARG A 97 -3.45 -23.02 -21.27
N SER A 98 -3.54 -21.91 -21.99
CA SER A 98 -4.09 -20.66 -21.49
C SER A 98 -5.07 -20.10 -22.49
N ARG A 99 -6.35 -20.17 -22.14
CA ARG A 99 -7.44 -19.59 -22.92
C ARG A 99 -7.84 -18.26 -22.27
N VAL A 100 -7.83 -17.19 -23.05
CA VAL A 100 -8.16 -15.85 -22.57
C VAL A 100 -9.22 -15.25 -23.48
N SER A 101 -10.21 -14.61 -22.87
CA SER A 101 -11.27 -13.86 -23.55
C SER A 101 -11.34 -12.47 -22.94
N VAL A 102 -10.98 -11.44 -23.70
CA VAL A 102 -11.03 -10.03 -23.29
C VAL A 102 -11.78 -9.25 -24.36
N GLY A 103 -13.03 -8.87 -24.07
CA GLY A 103 -13.89 -8.19 -25.03
C GLY A 103 -14.14 -9.04 -26.28
N ALA A 104 -13.78 -8.52 -27.46
CA ALA A 104 -13.89 -9.22 -28.74
C ALA A 104 -12.70 -10.15 -29.04
N LEU A 105 -11.62 -10.06 -28.27
CA LEU A 105 -10.42 -10.88 -28.44
C LEU A 105 -10.60 -12.21 -27.72
N GLN A 106 -10.46 -13.30 -28.46
CA GLN A 106 -10.32 -14.64 -27.90
C GLN A 106 -9.04 -15.28 -28.44
N TYR A 107 -8.23 -15.82 -27.55
CA TYR A 107 -7.06 -16.59 -27.95
C TYR A 107 -6.80 -17.78 -27.04
N LEU A 108 -6.16 -18.80 -27.62
CA LEU A 108 -5.65 -19.97 -26.93
C LEU A 108 -4.15 -20.04 -27.19
N ARG A 109 -3.37 -19.94 -26.11
CA ARG A 109 -1.94 -20.24 -26.13
C ARG A 109 -1.71 -21.65 -25.59
N TYR A 110 -0.89 -22.42 -26.27
CA TYR A 110 -0.52 -23.75 -25.81
C TYR A 110 0.97 -24.03 -26.02
N SER A 111 1.53 -24.86 -25.15
CA SER A 111 2.88 -25.41 -25.30
C SER A 111 2.98 -26.77 -24.63
N GLY A 112 3.76 -27.67 -25.21
CA GLY A 112 4.08 -28.97 -24.62
C GLY A 112 4.61 -29.95 -25.67
N GLY A 113 5.47 -30.87 -25.23
CA GLY A 113 6.27 -31.69 -26.14
C GLY A 113 7.16 -30.79 -27.00
N ASP A 114 7.17 -31.04 -28.31
CA ASP A 114 7.97 -30.31 -29.30
C ASP A 114 7.17 -29.21 -30.04
N ALA A 115 6.05 -28.75 -29.47
CA ALA A 115 5.18 -27.77 -30.11
C ALA A 115 4.72 -26.66 -29.17
N ALA A 116 4.66 -25.45 -29.72
CA ALA A 116 3.99 -24.29 -29.18
C ALA A 116 3.06 -23.69 -30.23
N GLY A 117 1.94 -23.14 -29.81
CA GLY A 117 1.02 -22.49 -30.73
C GLY A 117 0.15 -21.42 -30.10
N LEU A 118 -0.41 -20.61 -30.99
CA LEU A 118 -1.33 -19.54 -30.68
C LEU A 118 -2.47 -19.57 -31.70
N ILE A 119 -3.70 -19.70 -31.19
CA ILE A 119 -4.91 -19.54 -31.99
C ILE A 119 -5.58 -18.27 -31.51
N TRP A 120 -5.99 -17.39 -32.42
CA TRP A 120 -6.72 -16.18 -32.04
C TRP A 120 -7.79 -15.81 -33.07
N LEU A 121 -8.81 -15.11 -32.56
CA LEU A 121 -9.91 -14.55 -33.35
C LEU A 121 -9.74 -13.06 -33.53
N SER A 122 -10.06 -12.59 -34.74
CA SER A 122 -10.14 -11.18 -35.09
C SER A 122 -11.31 -10.96 -36.05
N GLN A 123 -12.45 -10.48 -35.53
CA GLN A 123 -13.70 -10.31 -36.28
C GLN A 123 -14.15 -11.60 -37.01
N THR A 124 -14.08 -11.65 -38.34
CA THR A 124 -14.42 -12.81 -39.18
C THR A 124 -13.23 -13.74 -39.45
N TRP A 125 -12.05 -13.42 -38.94
CA TRP A 125 -10.82 -14.17 -39.15
C TRP A 125 -10.49 -15.06 -37.96
N LEU A 126 -10.07 -16.27 -38.27
CA LEU A 126 -9.44 -17.22 -37.36
C LEU A 126 -8.01 -17.47 -37.83
N PHE A 127 -7.06 -17.23 -36.94
CA PHE A 127 -5.66 -17.49 -37.19
C PHE A 127 -5.14 -18.58 -36.26
N ALA A 128 -4.26 -19.42 -36.77
CA ALA A 128 -3.59 -20.47 -36.02
C ALA A 128 -2.12 -20.53 -36.41
N ALA A 129 -1.24 -20.24 -35.45
CA ALA A 129 0.21 -20.34 -35.57
C ALA A 129 0.71 -21.53 -34.74
N GLU A 130 1.55 -22.39 -35.32
CA GLU A 130 2.18 -23.51 -34.62
C GLU A 130 3.65 -23.61 -35.02
N ALA A 131 4.54 -23.73 -34.05
CA ALA A 131 5.99 -23.83 -34.24
C ALA A 131 6.62 -24.69 -33.12
N GLN A 132 7.93 -24.95 -33.20
CA GLN A 132 8.63 -25.77 -32.19
C GLN A 132 8.66 -25.11 -30.80
N ASN A 133 8.70 -23.77 -30.74
CA ASN A 133 8.74 -23.03 -29.49
C ASN A 133 8.00 -21.69 -29.61
N ALA A 134 7.76 -21.03 -28.46
CA ALA A 134 7.00 -19.80 -28.40
C ALA A 134 7.67 -18.63 -29.16
N GLU A 135 9.00 -18.57 -29.18
CA GLU A 135 9.74 -17.51 -29.90
C GLU A 135 9.52 -17.62 -31.42
N ARG A 136 9.48 -18.84 -31.96
CA ARG A 136 9.20 -19.08 -33.37
C ARG A 136 7.74 -18.77 -33.74
N VAL A 137 6.79 -19.06 -32.84
CA VAL A 137 5.40 -18.62 -33.00
C VAL A 137 5.34 -17.09 -33.08
N ALA A 138 6.01 -16.39 -32.16
CA ALA A 138 6.07 -14.93 -32.17
C ALA A 138 6.69 -14.37 -33.46
N ALA A 139 7.79 -14.97 -33.94
CA ALA A 139 8.44 -14.58 -35.18
C ALA A 139 7.53 -14.77 -36.42
N LEU A 140 6.78 -15.88 -36.49
CA LEU A 140 5.82 -16.15 -37.57
C LEU A 140 4.70 -15.10 -37.60
N ILE A 141 4.15 -14.76 -36.44
CA ILE A 141 3.11 -13.73 -36.32
C ILE A 141 3.70 -12.36 -36.69
N ALA A 142 4.91 -12.06 -36.20
CA ALA A 142 5.58 -10.80 -36.48
C ALA A 142 5.87 -10.58 -37.97
N ALA A 143 6.18 -11.66 -38.72
CA ALA A 143 6.39 -11.63 -40.16
C ALA A 143 5.08 -11.59 -40.98
N SER A 144 3.92 -11.82 -40.34
CA SER A 144 2.61 -11.80 -40.96
C SER A 144 1.94 -10.43 -40.86
N LYS A 145 0.90 -10.21 -41.68
CA LYS A 145 -0.05 -9.08 -41.51
C LYS A 145 -1.28 -9.49 -40.70
N ALA A 146 -1.28 -10.68 -40.10
CA ALA A 146 -2.34 -11.17 -39.23
C ALA A 146 -2.26 -10.45 -37.86
N GLY A 147 -2.67 -9.18 -37.84
CA GLY A 147 -2.87 -8.41 -36.61
C GLY A 147 -4.25 -8.66 -36.01
N GLY A 148 -4.39 -8.47 -34.71
CA GLY A 148 -5.60 -8.87 -34.02
C GLY A 148 -5.68 -8.41 -32.57
N VAL A 149 -5.62 -7.11 -32.33
CA VAL A 149 -6.37 -6.43 -31.28
C VAL A 149 -6.70 -5.05 -31.84
N GLU A 150 -7.99 -4.69 -31.94
CA GLU A 150 -8.38 -3.28 -32.13
C GLU A 150 -7.77 -2.49 -30.97
N ASP A 151 -6.89 -1.53 -31.30
CA ASP A 151 -6.14 -0.67 -30.38
C ASP A 151 -7.05 -0.27 -29.21
N THR A 152 -6.88 -0.98 -28.09
CA THR A 152 -7.88 -0.96 -27.03
C THR A 152 -7.57 0.25 -26.15
N GLY A 153 -7.83 1.44 -26.69
CA GLY A 153 -7.84 2.68 -25.94
C GLY A 153 -8.73 2.58 -24.70
N GLN A 154 -9.64 1.60 -24.63
CA GLN A 154 -10.41 1.26 -23.43
C GLN A 154 -9.55 0.76 -22.26
N LEU A 155 -8.51 -0.05 -22.48
CA LEU A 155 -7.65 -0.53 -21.39
C LEU A 155 -6.81 0.63 -20.83
N PHE A 156 -6.24 1.44 -21.72
CA PHE A 156 -5.53 2.66 -21.34
C PHE A 156 -6.45 3.67 -20.64
N MET A 157 -7.69 3.83 -21.10
CA MET A 157 -8.71 4.66 -20.45
C MET A 157 -9.05 4.14 -19.05
N LEU A 158 -9.26 2.83 -18.86
CA LEU A 158 -9.52 2.25 -17.55
C LEU A 158 -8.36 2.48 -16.59
N LEU A 159 -7.12 2.27 -17.04
CA LEU A 159 -5.93 2.55 -16.25
C LEU A 159 -5.80 4.04 -15.90
N ALA A 160 -6.12 4.93 -16.84
CA ALA A 160 -6.14 6.37 -16.61
C ALA A 160 -7.21 6.78 -15.59
N ILE A 161 -8.41 6.21 -15.66
CA ILE A 161 -9.51 6.47 -14.70
C ILE A 161 -9.13 5.99 -13.30
N VAL A 162 -8.58 4.77 -13.18
CA VAL A 162 -8.11 4.25 -11.90
C VAL A 162 -6.98 5.12 -11.34
N GLY A 163 -6.02 5.51 -12.18
CA GLY A 163 -4.95 6.42 -11.80
C GLY A 163 -5.48 7.76 -11.28
N ALA A 164 -6.45 8.37 -11.99
CA ALA A 164 -7.08 9.62 -11.57
C ALA A 164 -7.83 9.47 -10.24
N ALA A 165 -8.57 8.39 -10.04
CA ALA A 165 -9.30 8.12 -8.79
C ALA A 165 -8.36 8.01 -7.58
N ILE A 166 -7.19 7.36 -7.75
CA ILE A 166 -6.17 7.26 -6.69
C ILE A 166 -5.61 8.63 -6.33
N VAL A 167 -5.29 9.46 -7.33
CA VAL A 167 -4.78 10.82 -7.11
C VAL A 167 -5.81 11.68 -6.38
N ILE A 168 -7.08 11.63 -6.80
CA ILE A 168 -8.17 12.36 -6.14
C ILE A 168 -8.33 11.88 -4.69
N GLY A 169 -8.32 10.56 -4.45
CA GLY A 169 -8.40 9.99 -3.11
C GLY A 169 -7.27 10.46 -2.19
N LEU A 170 -6.03 10.52 -2.69
CA LEU A 170 -4.88 11.04 -1.95
C LEU A 170 -5.02 12.54 -1.62
N VAL A 171 -5.50 13.35 -2.58
CA VAL A 171 -5.74 14.78 -2.36
C VAL A 171 -6.80 14.98 -1.28
N VAL A 172 -7.93 14.27 -1.36
CA VAL A 172 -8.98 14.33 -0.34
C VAL A 172 -8.44 13.90 1.02
N LEU A 173 -7.67 12.82 1.11
CA LEU A 173 -7.04 12.38 2.35
C LEU A 173 -6.11 13.45 2.95
N ILE A 174 -5.29 14.12 2.13
CA ILE A 174 -4.40 15.20 2.56
C ILE A 174 -5.23 16.40 3.08
N LEU A 175 -6.32 16.76 2.39
CA LEU A 175 -7.20 17.85 2.82
C LEU A 175 -7.91 17.53 4.14
N LEU A 176 -8.41 16.30 4.30
CA LEU A 176 -9.02 15.83 5.54
C LEU A 176 -8.00 15.80 6.68
N LEU A 177 -6.78 15.34 6.43
CA LEU A 177 -5.70 15.35 7.41
C LEU A 177 -5.33 16.78 7.82
N ARG A 178 -5.24 17.71 6.87
CA ARG A 178 -5.00 19.14 7.16
C ARG A 178 -6.12 19.75 8.00
N ARG A 179 -7.39 19.47 7.66
CA ARG A 179 -8.55 19.90 8.44
C ARG A 179 -8.50 19.34 9.86
N TYR A 180 -8.20 18.06 9.98
CA TYR A 180 -8.08 17.36 11.26
C TYR A 180 -6.93 17.91 12.12
N LEU A 181 -5.77 18.20 11.53
CA LEU A 181 -4.65 18.82 12.25
C LEU A 181 -4.98 20.26 12.70
N ARG A 182 -5.70 21.04 11.90
CA ARG A 182 -6.14 22.39 12.29
C ARG A 182 -7.17 22.38 13.42
N SER A 183 -8.07 21.38 13.48
CA SER A 183 -9.03 21.26 14.58
C SER A 183 -8.40 20.91 15.92
N GLN A 184 -7.11 20.54 15.96
CA GLN A 184 -6.37 20.30 17.20
C GLN A 184 -5.82 21.58 17.83
N ILE A 185 -6.04 22.75 17.21
CA ILE A 185 -5.72 24.04 17.82
C ILE A 185 -6.84 24.38 18.80
N VAL A 186 -6.52 24.42 20.09
CA VAL A 186 -7.45 24.84 21.12
C VAL A 186 -7.36 26.36 21.23
N ALA A 187 -8.49 27.03 20.99
CA ALA A 187 -8.62 28.47 21.09
C ALA A 187 -8.51 28.93 22.55
N PRO A 188 -8.07 30.18 22.81
CA PRO A 188 -8.10 30.77 24.15
C PRO A 188 -9.54 30.84 24.69
N ALA A 189 -9.66 30.91 26.02
CA ALA A 189 -10.97 31.06 26.66
C ALA A 189 -11.65 32.37 26.19
N PRO A 190 -12.97 32.35 25.88
CA PRO A 190 -13.67 33.54 25.38
C PRO A 190 -13.56 34.71 26.35
N GLY A 191 -13.18 35.89 25.85
CA GLY A 191 -13.12 37.13 26.63
C GLY A 191 -11.88 37.29 27.53
N VAL A 192 -10.90 36.38 27.46
CA VAL A 192 -9.65 36.51 28.22
C VAL A 192 -8.57 37.18 27.37
N ALA A 193 -8.03 38.30 27.86
CA ALA A 193 -6.90 38.97 27.23
C ALA A 193 -5.59 38.15 27.42
N PRO A 194 -4.71 38.05 26.40
CA PRO A 194 -3.46 37.32 26.53
C PRO A 194 -2.55 37.95 27.58
N VAL A 195 -2.05 37.14 28.51
CA VAL A 195 -1.03 37.57 29.47
C VAL A 195 0.37 37.59 28.83
N PRO A 196 1.32 38.40 29.34
CA PRO A 196 2.71 38.39 28.86
C PRO A 196 3.37 37.00 29.02
N ARG A 197 4.36 36.69 28.17
CA ARG A 197 5.04 35.38 28.16
C ARG A 197 5.58 34.98 29.54
N ALA A 198 6.18 35.91 30.27
CA ALA A 198 6.72 35.65 31.61
C ALA A 198 5.64 35.20 32.60
N ALA A 199 4.47 35.84 32.59
CA ALA A 199 3.35 35.48 33.46
C ALA A 199 2.76 34.11 33.10
N LEU A 200 2.77 33.73 31.80
CA LEU A 200 2.38 32.39 31.38
C LEU A 200 3.36 31.33 31.88
N ILE A 201 4.67 31.60 31.81
CA ILE A 201 5.71 30.69 32.32
C ILE A 201 5.51 30.45 33.82
N GLU A 202 5.31 31.50 34.61
CA GLU A 202 5.06 31.38 36.06
C GLU A 202 3.80 30.54 36.35
N ARG A 203 2.70 30.77 35.63
CA ARG A 203 1.47 29.99 35.77
C ARG A 203 1.68 28.51 35.47
N LEU A 204 2.42 28.20 34.41
CA LEU A 204 2.73 26.82 34.02
C LEU A 204 3.67 26.14 35.02
N MET A 205 4.66 26.87 35.54
CA MET A 205 5.53 26.36 36.61
C MET A 205 4.77 26.16 37.93
N GLY A 206 3.74 26.96 38.20
CA GLY A 206 2.84 26.80 39.34
C GLY A 206 1.97 25.54 39.30
N LEU A 207 1.92 24.83 38.16
CA LEU A 207 1.24 23.53 38.07
C LEU A 207 2.01 22.39 38.77
N ASN A 208 3.25 22.65 39.21
CA ASN A 208 4.07 21.69 39.92
C ASN A 208 3.50 21.40 41.30
N ASP A 209 3.13 20.15 41.53
CA ASP A 209 2.61 19.65 42.80
C ASP A 209 3.37 18.36 43.17
N PRO A 210 3.81 18.19 44.43
CA PRO A 210 4.43 16.94 44.90
C PRO A 210 3.57 15.70 44.65
N SER A 211 2.24 15.84 44.74
CA SER A 211 1.26 14.74 44.55
C SER A 211 1.08 14.32 43.09
N ARG A 212 1.51 15.14 42.12
CA ARG A 212 1.36 14.83 40.69
C ARG A 212 2.54 13.99 40.19
N PRO A 213 2.29 13.01 39.29
CA PRO A 213 3.33 12.13 38.74
C PRO A 213 4.21 12.79 37.66
N TRP A 214 3.98 14.08 37.38
CA TRP A 214 4.71 14.87 36.39
C TRP A 214 5.13 16.22 36.95
N GLN A 215 6.09 16.86 36.29
CA GLN A 215 6.61 18.18 36.63
C GLN A 215 6.85 19.01 35.37
N VAL A 216 6.77 20.32 35.50
CA VAL A 216 7.09 21.34 34.51
C VAL A 216 8.43 21.97 34.90
N ARG A 217 9.40 21.92 34.00
CA ARG A 217 10.72 22.55 34.19
C ARG A 217 11.11 23.38 32.98
N THR A 218 11.99 24.34 33.19
CA THR A 218 12.69 25.02 32.09
C THR A 218 13.74 24.09 31.48
N GLY A 219 13.95 24.17 30.18
CA GLY A 219 14.91 23.33 29.46
C GLY A 219 15.73 24.13 28.44
N PRO A 220 16.89 23.63 28.01
CA PRO A 220 17.72 24.31 27.01
C PRO A 220 17.15 24.18 25.57
N GLU A 221 16.30 23.18 25.30
CA GLU A 221 15.80 22.87 23.95
C GLU A 221 14.33 23.30 23.71
N ALA A 222 13.68 23.88 24.72
CA ALA A 222 12.30 24.37 24.71
C ALA A 222 12.09 25.31 25.90
N ASP A 223 11.13 26.24 25.80
CA ASP A 223 10.84 27.18 26.89
C ASP A 223 10.44 26.46 28.18
N LEU A 224 9.58 25.44 28.05
CA LEU A 224 9.18 24.56 29.13
C LEU A 224 9.13 23.10 28.67
N VAL A 225 9.42 22.20 29.58
CA VAL A 225 9.33 20.75 29.38
C VAL A 225 8.48 20.17 30.51
N VAL A 226 7.35 19.57 30.13
CA VAL A 226 6.52 18.78 31.04
C VAL A 226 6.97 17.33 30.93
N GLU A 227 7.42 16.74 32.02
CA GLU A 227 7.92 15.36 32.02
C GLU A 227 7.41 14.58 33.22
N TRP A 228 7.35 13.25 33.06
CA TRP A 228 7.06 12.35 34.17
C TRP A 228 8.21 12.29 35.18
N LYS A 229 7.88 12.25 36.47
CA LYS A 229 8.82 12.07 37.59
C LYS A 229 9.30 10.62 37.67
N VAL A 230 10.09 10.17 36.69
CA VAL A 230 10.56 8.77 36.61
C VAL A 230 11.62 8.44 37.68
N ALA A 231 12.27 9.45 38.26
CA ALA A 231 13.36 9.29 39.23
C ALA A 231 12.93 9.37 40.71
N ASP A 232 11.65 9.67 40.99
CA ASP A 232 11.17 9.78 42.37
C ASP A 232 10.93 8.39 42.97
N ALA A 233 11.42 8.14 44.19
CA ALA A 233 11.48 6.81 44.80
C ALA A 233 10.11 6.12 44.91
N ALA A 234 9.03 6.91 45.01
CA ALA A 234 7.65 6.46 45.00
C ALA A 234 7.22 5.82 43.66
N TRP A 235 7.80 6.26 42.53
CA TRP A 235 7.48 5.80 41.18
C TRP A 235 8.55 4.89 40.57
N TRP A 236 9.79 4.94 41.10
CA TRP A 236 10.88 4.06 40.70
C TRP A 236 10.59 2.58 40.98
N GLY A 237 10.03 2.27 42.17
CA GLY A 237 9.62 0.91 42.53
C GLY A 237 8.50 0.34 41.64
N VAL A 238 7.70 1.22 41.04
CA VAL A 238 6.60 0.90 40.13
C VAL A 238 7.12 0.55 38.73
N MET A 239 8.12 1.28 38.21
CA MET A 239 8.66 1.07 36.86
C MET A 239 9.78 0.02 36.79
N ALA A 240 10.56 -0.15 37.87
CA ALA A 240 11.73 -1.04 37.88
C ALA A 240 11.37 -2.54 37.75
N LYS A 241 10.15 -2.96 38.12
CA LYS A 241 9.75 -4.38 38.11
C LYS A 241 9.32 -4.93 36.75
N GLN A 242 9.12 -4.09 35.72
CA GLN A 242 8.53 -4.53 34.43
C GLN A 242 9.43 -4.39 33.21
N GLY A 243 10.70 -4.03 33.35
CA GLY A 243 11.62 -4.11 32.21
C GLY A 243 11.45 -3.04 31.12
N VAL A 244 10.51 -2.12 31.28
CA VAL A 244 10.18 -1.06 30.31
C VAL A 244 10.32 0.30 30.98
N ARG A 245 11.31 1.11 30.58
CA ARG A 245 11.37 2.55 30.91
C ARG A 245 10.73 3.33 29.77
N GLU A 246 9.43 3.56 29.87
CA GLU A 246 8.75 4.54 29.00
C GLU A 246 8.89 5.94 29.62
N THR A 247 9.50 6.88 28.89
CA THR A 247 9.64 8.29 29.29
C THR A 247 8.88 9.16 28.31
N TYR A 248 7.90 9.91 28.82
CA TYR A 248 7.14 10.87 28.05
C TYR A 248 7.55 12.30 28.45
N ARG A 249 7.81 13.13 27.44
CA ARG A 249 8.13 14.55 27.57
C ARG A 249 7.25 15.33 26.59
N LEU A 250 6.64 16.40 27.09
CA LEU A 250 5.92 17.37 26.30
C LEU A 250 6.71 18.68 26.33
N ARG A 251 7.24 19.08 25.19
CA ARG A 251 7.98 20.35 25.05
C ARG A 251 7.02 21.45 24.63
N LEU A 252 7.10 22.58 25.31
CA LEU A 252 6.28 23.75 25.06
C LEU A 252 7.17 24.86 24.51
N TYR A 253 6.73 25.45 23.40
CA TYR A 253 7.33 26.58 22.70
C TYR A 253 6.33 27.73 22.75
N LEU A 254 6.70 28.86 23.36
CA LEU A 254 5.83 30.01 23.59
C LEU A 254 6.15 31.09 22.55
N ASP A 255 5.23 31.31 21.61
CA ASP A 255 5.27 32.39 20.65
C ASP A 255 4.44 33.58 21.17
N GLU A 256 5.12 34.61 21.68
CA GLU A 256 4.50 35.81 22.23
C GLU A 256 3.84 36.69 21.16
N ALA A 257 4.35 36.71 19.93
CA ALA A 257 3.77 37.52 18.85
C ALA A 257 2.42 36.95 18.39
N ALA A 258 2.29 35.62 18.36
CA ALA A 258 1.05 34.93 17.98
C ALA A 258 0.15 34.54 19.17
N HIS A 259 0.59 34.80 20.42
CA HIS A 259 -0.01 34.28 21.66
C HIS A 259 -0.37 32.79 21.54
N ARG A 260 0.60 31.99 21.11
CA ARG A 260 0.45 30.56 20.82
C ARG A 260 1.48 29.74 21.56
N VAL A 261 1.04 28.63 22.13
CA VAL A 261 1.90 27.59 22.71
C VAL A 261 1.95 26.40 21.75
N GLY A 262 3.10 26.20 21.12
CA GLY A 262 3.42 25.00 20.35
C GLY A 262 3.80 23.85 21.28
N ALA A 263 3.11 22.71 21.17
CA ALA A 263 3.35 21.55 22.02
C ALA A 263 3.87 20.35 21.22
N LEU A 264 5.10 19.90 21.49
CA LEU A 264 5.73 18.76 20.83
C LEU A 264 5.73 17.54 21.76
N ASP A 265 5.08 16.46 21.36
CA ASP A 265 5.11 15.19 22.09
C ASP A 265 6.36 14.39 21.75
N GLU A 266 7.12 14.01 22.79
CA GLU A 266 8.21 13.07 22.71
C GLU A 266 7.95 11.88 23.63
N SER A 267 7.96 10.67 23.09
CA SER A 267 7.94 9.44 23.91
C SER A 267 9.14 8.58 23.57
N SER A 268 9.89 8.13 24.58
CA SER A 268 10.98 7.17 24.43
C SER A 268 10.67 5.92 25.24
N GLU A 269 10.63 4.77 24.58
CA GLU A 269 10.45 3.46 25.19
C GLU A 269 11.81 2.74 25.16
N VAL A 270 12.28 2.34 26.34
CA VAL A 270 13.48 1.52 26.51
C VAL A 270 13.06 0.19 27.10
N GLU A 271 13.13 -0.87 26.29
CA GLU A 271 12.82 -2.23 26.70
C GLU A 271 14.13 -3.00 26.95
N TRP A 272 14.19 -3.75 28.05
CA TRP A 272 15.25 -4.72 28.32
C TRP A 272 14.68 -6.09 28.71
N SER A 273 15.07 -7.12 27.97
CA SER A 273 14.73 -8.51 28.26
C SER A 273 15.91 -9.20 28.97
N ALA A 274 15.69 -9.69 30.19
CA ALA A 274 16.60 -10.68 30.78
C ALA A 274 16.22 -12.06 30.24
N GLY A 275 17.09 -12.66 29.43
CA GLY A 275 16.87 -14.01 28.90
C GLY A 275 16.77 -15.02 30.05
N LEU A 276 15.68 -15.78 30.10
CA LEU A 276 15.54 -16.91 31.00
C LEU A 276 16.30 -18.09 30.37
N MET A 277 17.42 -18.46 31.00
CA MET A 277 18.35 -19.54 30.67
C MET A 277 19.43 -19.23 29.58
N SER A 278 20.67 -19.31 30.05
CA SER A 278 21.97 -19.54 29.36
C SER A 278 22.72 -18.47 28.54
N ALA A 279 22.28 -17.21 28.48
CA ALA A 279 23.18 -16.04 28.26
C ALA A 279 22.43 -14.71 28.45
N PRO A 280 22.94 -13.74 29.24
CA PRO A 280 22.31 -12.43 29.35
C PRO A 280 22.49 -11.68 28.03
N THR A 281 21.49 -11.77 27.16
CA THR A 281 21.42 -10.99 25.92
C THR A 281 20.74 -9.67 26.21
N PHE A 282 21.55 -8.64 26.48
CA PHE A 282 21.07 -7.27 26.62
C PHE A 282 20.60 -6.73 25.27
N ARG A 283 19.31 -6.89 24.94
CA ARG A 283 18.71 -6.16 23.81
C ARG A 283 18.17 -4.83 24.33
N LEU A 284 18.89 -3.77 24.02
CA LEU A 284 18.41 -2.40 24.20
C LEU A 284 17.57 -2.04 22.96
N GLN A 285 16.25 -2.12 23.06
CA GLN A 285 15.37 -1.60 22.02
C GLN A 285 14.93 -0.19 22.42
N LYS A 286 15.44 0.83 21.73
CA LYS A 286 15.09 2.23 21.93
C LYS A 286 14.13 2.68 20.83
N THR A 287 12.86 2.87 21.16
CA THR A 287 11.88 3.43 20.24
C THR A 287 11.60 4.88 20.67
N ALA A 288 11.98 5.85 19.84
CA ALA A 288 11.70 7.27 20.08
C ALA A 288 10.66 7.78 19.08
N PHE A 289 9.56 8.33 19.57
CA PHE A 289 8.54 9.01 18.79
C PHE A 289 8.61 10.52 19.05
N ARG A 290 8.50 11.29 17.97
CA ARG A 290 8.41 12.76 17.96
C ARG A 290 7.27 13.16 17.04
N GLY A 291 6.25 13.82 17.56
CA GLY A 291 5.11 14.22 16.74
C GLY A 291 3.91 14.69 17.57
N VAL A 292 2.71 14.56 16.99
CA VAL A 292 1.45 14.86 17.66
C VAL A 292 0.81 13.55 18.10
N GLN A 293 0.83 13.28 19.40
CA GLN A 293 0.25 12.07 20.00
C GLN A 293 -1.10 12.43 20.62
N LEU A 294 -2.17 12.15 19.89
CA LEU A 294 -3.51 12.66 20.21
C LEU A 294 -4.18 11.90 21.35
N PHE A 295 -4.06 10.57 21.36
CA PHE A 295 -4.59 9.71 22.42
C PHE A 295 -3.66 8.53 22.60
N LYS A 296 -3.10 8.38 23.81
CA LYS A 296 -2.47 7.13 24.26
C LYS A 296 -3.02 6.85 25.64
N ARG A 297 -3.92 5.86 25.71
CA ARG A 297 -4.37 5.28 26.96
C ARG A 297 -3.77 3.89 27.06
N LYS A 298 -2.74 3.73 27.88
CA LYS A 298 -2.13 2.43 28.15
C LYS A 298 -2.47 2.06 29.60
N ARG A 299 -3.41 1.12 29.77
CA ARG A 299 -3.69 0.51 31.07
C ARG A 299 -2.74 -0.65 31.29
N GLN A 300 -1.79 -0.50 32.22
CA GLN A 300 -0.88 -1.58 32.60
C GLN A 300 -1.29 -2.11 33.97
N VAL A 301 -1.74 -3.37 33.98
CA VAL A 301 -2.08 -4.10 35.20
C VAL A 301 -0.89 -4.98 35.56
N ALA A 302 -0.26 -4.71 36.70
CA ALA A 302 0.84 -5.50 37.23
C ALA A 302 0.33 -6.51 38.27
N TYR A 303 0.59 -7.79 38.03
CA TYR A 303 0.48 -8.85 39.03
C TYR A 303 1.88 -9.13 39.59
N GLY A 304 2.01 -9.26 40.91
CA GLY A 304 3.31 -9.50 41.53
C GLY A 304 3.20 -10.19 42.89
N PHE A 305 4.22 -10.97 43.23
CA PHE A 305 4.32 -11.64 44.53
C PHE A 305 4.76 -10.65 45.63
N ASP A 306 4.24 -10.82 46.84
CA ASP A 306 4.84 -10.25 48.06
C ASP A 306 6.06 -11.06 48.48
N THR A 307 7.18 -10.36 48.67
CA THR A 307 8.45 -10.93 49.17
C THR A 307 8.35 -11.16 50.69
N PRO A 308 9.35 -11.75 51.36
CA PRO A 308 9.99 -13.05 51.16
C PRO A 308 9.40 -14.13 52.10
N ALA A 309 8.26 -13.87 52.75
CA ALA A 309 7.74 -14.72 53.85
C ALA A 309 6.21 -14.87 53.90
N GLY A 310 5.52 -14.89 52.75
CA GLY A 310 4.07 -15.15 52.74
C GLY A 310 3.46 -14.99 51.36
N GLY A 311 3.34 -16.11 50.65
CA GLY A 311 2.84 -16.17 49.28
C GLY A 311 1.37 -15.78 49.16
N GLY A 312 1.11 -14.59 48.64
CA GLY A 312 -0.16 -14.20 48.03
C GLY A 312 0.09 -13.67 46.62
N PHE A 313 -0.47 -14.33 45.60
CA PHE A 313 -0.49 -13.80 44.24
C PHE A 313 -1.67 -12.83 44.13
N GLY A 314 -1.38 -11.54 44.00
CA GLY A 314 -2.40 -10.49 43.95
C GLY A 314 -2.11 -9.42 42.90
N LYS A 315 -3.18 -8.77 42.42
CA LYS A 315 -3.11 -7.58 41.56
C LYS A 315 -2.46 -6.45 42.36
N LYS A 316 -1.19 -6.13 42.10
CA LYS A 316 -0.43 -5.17 42.91
C LYS A 316 -0.51 -3.73 42.41
N LEU A 317 -0.83 -3.49 41.14
CA LEU A 317 -1.00 -2.12 40.65
C LEU A 317 -1.76 -2.05 39.32
N ASP A 318 -2.59 -1.01 39.16
CA ASP A 318 -3.30 -0.64 37.93
C ASP A 318 -2.83 0.79 37.59
N VAL A 319 -1.80 0.92 36.76
CA VAL A 319 -1.30 2.23 36.33
C VAL A 319 -1.91 2.53 34.97
N ASP A 320 -2.88 3.45 34.95
CA ASP A 320 -3.42 4.00 33.71
C ASP A 320 -2.48 5.13 33.27
N PHE A 321 -1.63 4.86 32.28
CA PHE A 321 -0.88 5.92 31.59
C PHE A 321 -1.87 6.68 30.72
N ASP A 322 -2.50 7.68 31.33
CA ASP A 322 -3.40 8.61 30.67
C ASP A 322 -2.64 9.90 30.30
N LEU A 323 -2.33 10.05 29.01
CA LEU A 323 -1.71 11.28 28.50
C LEU A 323 -2.65 12.49 28.65
N ASP A 324 -3.97 12.29 28.67
CA ASP A 324 -4.92 13.38 28.80
C ASP A 324 -4.86 13.97 30.22
N ALA A 325 -4.61 13.15 31.25
CA ALA A 325 -4.42 13.62 32.62
C ALA A 325 -3.19 14.55 32.79
N LEU A 326 -2.19 14.44 31.90
CA LEU A 326 -1.04 15.35 31.86
C LEU A 326 -1.30 16.57 30.99
N LYS A 327 -1.91 16.39 29.81
CA LYS A 327 -2.13 17.47 28.85
C LYS A 327 -3.24 18.43 29.27
N GLN A 328 -4.35 17.93 29.82
CA GLN A 328 -5.53 18.74 30.15
C GLN A 328 -5.20 19.90 31.11
N PRO A 329 -4.47 19.70 32.22
CA PRO A 329 -4.09 20.81 33.11
C PRO A 329 -3.24 21.88 32.42
N VAL A 330 -2.35 21.47 31.51
CA VAL A 330 -1.49 22.38 30.74
C VAL A 330 -2.33 23.16 29.73
N VAL A 331 -3.18 22.48 28.96
CA VAL A 331 -4.09 23.12 27.98
C VAL A 331 -5.03 24.10 28.68
N ALA A 332 -5.61 23.72 29.81
CA ALA A 332 -6.47 24.58 30.62
C ALA A 332 -5.73 25.83 31.11
N ALA A 333 -4.50 25.68 31.62
CA ALA A 333 -3.69 26.81 32.07
C ALA A 333 -3.32 27.77 30.93
N VAL A 334 -2.96 27.24 29.75
CA VAL A 334 -2.65 28.04 28.55
C VAL A 334 -3.88 28.80 28.04
N THR A 335 -5.00 28.11 27.89
CA THR A 335 -6.24 28.72 27.37
C THR A 335 -6.86 29.73 28.33
N ALA A 336 -6.80 29.48 29.64
CA ALA A 336 -7.19 30.43 30.69
C ALA A 336 -6.25 31.65 30.81
N ALA A 337 -5.07 31.59 30.20
CA ALA A 337 -4.15 32.71 30.11
C ALA A 337 -4.36 33.56 28.84
N GLY A 338 -5.37 33.24 28.02
CA GLY A 338 -5.65 33.94 26.77
C GLY A 338 -4.77 33.50 25.59
N TRP A 339 -4.07 32.37 25.72
CA TRP A 339 -3.20 31.82 24.67
C TRP A 339 -3.84 30.64 23.95
N SER A 340 -3.49 30.45 22.67
CA SER A 340 -3.90 29.27 21.89
C SER A 340 -2.93 28.10 22.10
N TYR A 341 -3.45 26.88 22.21
CA TYR A 341 -2.62 25.67 22.30
C TYR A 341 -2.64 24.95 20.96
N ALA A 342 -1.46 24.65 20.39
CA ALA A 342 -1.33 23.99 19.11
C ALA A 342 -0.30 22.85 19.18
N PRO A 343 -0.68 21.59 18.91
CA PRO A 343 0.29 20.51 18.84
C PRO A 343 1.15 20.64 17.55
N VAL A 344 2.46 20.51 17.69
CA VAL A 344 3.44 20.67 16.60
C VAL A 344 4.22 19.38 16.36
N ALA A 345 4.56 19.11 15.11
CA ALA A 345 5.31 17.91 14.73
C ALA A 345 6.84 18.10 14.69
N ARG A 346 7.32 19.36 14.81
CA ARG A 346 8.74 19.73 14.82
C ARG A 346 8.97 20.91 15.78
N PRO A 347 10.19 21.06 16.32
CA PRO A 347 10.59 22.28 17.02
C PRO A 347 10.39 23.51 16.11
N GLN A 348 9.96 24.63 16.69
CA GLN A 348 9.75 25.90 15.99
C GLN A 348 10.98 26.79 16.05
#